data_AF-A0A8B9AHE0-F1
#
_entry.id   AF-A0A8B9AHE0-F1
#
_cell.length_a   1.000
_cell.length_b   1.000
_cell.length_c   1.000
_cell.angle_alpha   90.00
_cell.angle_beta   90.00
_cell.angle_gamma   90.00
#
_symmetry.space_group_name_H-M   'P 1'
#
loop_
_entity.id
_entity.type
_entity.pdbx_description
1 polymer ?
#
loop_
_entity_poly.entity_id
_entity_poly.type
_entity_poly.pdbx_seq_one_letter_code
_entity_poly.pdbx_strand_id
1 'polypeptide(L)'
;MRIASKLAIAWRDDERRPQAIRIKSLSSGLWSRLMAIFSSSSSEPSGTGTRAWILHGLVLGSAVAAAAAGGYAALRRFGKFRSRAVGIIPARFNSSRFQGKPLVPILGKPMIQRTWERAKLASTLDHVVVATDDEKIAECCRGFGADVIMTSESCQNGTERCYEALQKLKRNYDIVVNIQGDEPLIEPEIIDGVVQVLQRTPDAVFGTAVTSLKPEDGPDPNRVKCIVDKFGYAIYFSRGLIPYNKSGKVNPQFPYLLHLGIQVCDFIFLKKKKGKVCDLLVFFVLSCILSKNGLSGCDAFLMHYFCNYLLVLIFLFFLARVMIQSFLGYIRNFHPLHCN
;
A
#
# COMPACT_ATOMS: atom_id res chain seq x y z
N MET A 1 -4.82 7.35 37.10
CA MET A 1 -3.37 7.44 37.40
C MET A 1 -2.86 6.04 37.73
N ARG A 2 -1.78 5.57 37.09
CA ARG A 2 -1.21 4.19 37.11
C ARG A 2 -1.86 3.11 36.24
N ILE A 3 -1.95 3.34 34.92
CA ILE A 3 -1.83 2.29 33.87
C ILE A 3 -0.95 2.76 32.67
N ALA A 4 -0.52 4.03 32.64
CA ALA A 4 0.32 4.59 31.57
C ALA A 4 1.84 4.34 31.69
N SER A 5 2.32 3.59 32.70
CA SER A 5 3.76 3.48 33.00
C SER A 5 4.41 2.13 32.70
N LYS A 6 3.73 1.22 31.98
CA LYS A 6 4.29 -0.12 31.66
C LYS A 6 4.44 -0.44 30.17
N LEU A 7 4.02 0.45 29.27
CA LEU A 7 4.31 0.37 27.83
C LEU A 7 5.44 1.32 27.39
N ALA A 8 6.04 2.07 28.32
CA ALA A 8 7.06 3.08 28.05
C ALA A 8 8.52 2.64 28.33
N ILE A 9 8.77 1.36 28.64
CA ILE A 9 10.09 0.87 29.13
C ILE A 9 10.87 0.05 28.09
N ALA A 10 10.32 -0.28 26.92
CA ALA A 10 11.04 -1.10 25.93
C ALA A 10 11.65 -0.35 24.74
N TRP A 11 11.60 1.00 24.69
CA TRP A 11 12.00 1.74 23.47
C TRP A 11 12.63 3.11 23.76
N ARG A 12 13.45 3.18 24.81
CA ARG A 12 14.30 4.34 25.11
C ARG A 12 15.72 3.83 25.35
N ASP A 13 16.43 3.53 24.26
CA ASP A 13 17.90 3.56 24.12
C ASP A 13 18.31 2.96 22.75
N ASP A 14 18.34 3.79 21.71
CA ASP A 14 19.39 3.78 20.67
C ASP A 14 19.29 5.11 19.90
N GLU A 15 19.71 6.21 20.54
CA GLU A 15 20.04 7.44 19.84
C GLU A 15 21.32 7.21 19.02
N ARG A 16 21.17 6.80 17.77
CA ARG A 16 22.20 7.01 16.74
C ARG A 16 21.59 7.72 15.54
N ARG A 17 21.87 9.02 15.47
CA ARG A 17 21.67 9.87 14.28
C ARG A 17 22.28 9.18 13.05
N PRO A 18 21.55 9.00 11.94
CA PRO A 18 22.20 8.73 10.67
C PRO A 18 22.80 10.05 10.17
N GLN A 19 24.13 10.14 10.19
CA GLN A 19 24.84 11.18 9.46
C GLN A 19 24.50 11.05 7.96
N ALA A 20 24.23 12.20 7.33
CA ALA A 20 24.00 12.31 5.90
C ALA A 20 25.22 11.75 5.13
N ILE A 21 25.05 10.56 4.53
CA ILE A 21 26.01 10.05 3.54
C ILE A 21 25.84 10.91 2.29
N ARG A 22 26.77 11.86 2.13
CA ARG A 22 26.94 12.66 0.93
C ARG A 22 27.47 11.73 -0.17
N ILE A 23 26.58 11.20 -1.02
CA ILE A 23 26.98 10.47 -2.22
C ILE A 23 27.70 11.46 -3.14
N LYS A 24 29.04 11.48 -3.08
CA LYS A 24 29.85 12.14 -4.10
C LYS A 24 29.66 11.37 -5.40
N SER A 25 29.31 12.12 -6.45
CA SER A 25 29.22 11.70 -7.84
C SER A 25 30.33 10.70 -8.21
N LEU A 26 29.92 9.46 -8.45
CA LEU A 26 30.73 8.37 -8.99
C LEU A 26 30.37 8.13 -10.47
N SER A 27 30.05 9.21 -11.21
CA SER A 27 29.53 9.09 -12.58
C SER A 27 30.51 9.50 -13.68
N SER A 28 31.69 10.07 -13.39
CA SER A 28 32.63 10.50 -14.44
C SER A 28 33.74 9.49 -14.77
N GLY A 29 34.23 8.74 -13.77
CA GLY A 29 35.36 7.81 -13.94
C GLY A 29 34.98 6.43 -14.51
N LEU A 30 33.74 5.97 -14.27
CA LEU A 30 33.28 4.67 -14.75
C LEU A 30 32.89 4.71 -16.24
N TRP A 31 32.29 5.82 -16.68
CA TRP A 31 31.91 6.04 -18.08
C TRP A 31 33.12 6.21 -18.99
N SER A 32 34.16 6.92 -18.54
CA SER A 32 35.41 7.08 -19.28
C SER A 32 36.17 5.76 -19.44
N ARG A 33 36.16 4.89 -18.41
CA ARG A 33 36.74 3.54 -18.48
C ARG A 33 35.93 2.57 -19.36
N LEU A 34 34.60 2.68 -19.36
CA LEU A 34 33.74 1.88 -20.24
C LEU A 34 33.90 2.26 -21.71
N MET A 35 34.01 3.57 -22.02
CA MET A 35 34.23 4.02 -23.40
C MET A 35 35.62 3.63 -23.94
N ALA A 36 36.65 3.61 -23.08
CA ALA A 36 37.99 3.15 -23.48
C ALA A 36 38.02 1.67 -23.91
N ILE A 37 37.18 0.83 -23.33
CA ILE A 37 37.05 -0.59 -23.69
C ILE A 37 36.35 -0.76 -25.05
N PHE A 38 35.46 0.17 -25.43
CA PHE A 38 34.78 0.15 -26.74
C PHE A 38 35.64 0.68 -27.89
N SER A 39 36.65 1.52 -27.60
CA SER A 39 37.51 2.11 -28.64
C SER A 39 38.71 1.25 -29.05
N SER A 40 39.02 0.15 -28.35
CA SER A 40 40.24 -0.64 -28.59
C SER A 40 40.08 -1.91 -29.41
N SER A 41 38.96 -2.11 -30.12
CA SER A 41 38.76 -3.28 -30.98
C SER A 41 38.37 -2.90 -32.41
N SER A 42 39.33 -2.40 -33.18
CA SER A 42 39.21 -2.25 -34.64
C SER A 42 40.24 -3.16 -35.33
N SER A 43 39.83 -4.39 -35.62
CA SER A 43 40.45 -5.24 -36.63
C SER A 43 39.33 -6.00 -37.33
N GLU A 44 39.14 -5.74 -38.62
CA GLU A 44 38.10 -6.35 -39.46
C GLU A 44 38.22 -7.88 -39.52
N PRO A 45 37.08 -8.59 -39.57
CA PRO A 45 36.96 -9.61 -40.60
C PRO A 45 35.60 -9.62 -41.32
N SER A 46 35.66 -10.22 -42.50
CA SER A 46 34.63 -10.40 -43.52
C SER A 46 33.39 -11.19 -43.08
N GLY A 47 32.25 -10.87 -43.71
CA GLY A 47 31.17 -11.80 -44.04
C GLY A 47 30.37 -12.45 -42.90
N THR A 48 29.10 -12.06 -42.75
CA THR A 48 28.05 -12.69 -41.91
C THR A 48 28.20 -12.61 -40.37
N GLY A 49 29.41 -12.67 -39.81
CA GLY A 49 29.64 -12.59 -38.36
C GLY A 49 29.36 -11.21 -37.75
N THR A 50 29.76 -10.14 -38.43
CA THR A 50 29.69 -8.76 -37.92
C THR A 50 28.25 -8.28 -37.67
N ARG A 51 27.30 -8.72 -38.52
CA ARG A 51 25.86 -8.41 -38.34
C ARG A 51 25.28 -9.10 -37.11
N ALA A 52 25.73 -10.32 -36.80
CA ALA A 52 25.30 -11.06 -35.62
C ALA A 52 25.82 -10.39 -34.33
N TRP A 53 27.08 -9.95 -34.30
CA TRP A 53 27.64 -9.23 -33.14
C TRP A 53 26.95 -7.90 -32.86
N ILE A 54 26.62 -7.12 -33.91
CA ILE A 54 25.85 -5.89 -33.78
C ILE A 54 24.44 -6.17 -33.24
N LEU A 55 23.77 -7.20 -33.76
CA LEU A 55 22.44 -7.59 -33.31
C LEU A 55 22.43 -8.10 -31.85
N HIS A 56 23.41 -8.93 -31.47
CA HIS A 56 23.57 -9.41 -30.11
C HIS A 56 23.90 -8.27 -29.12
N GLY A 57 24.75 -7.33 -29.52
CA GLY A 57 25.05 -6.12 -28.74
C GLY A 57 23.82 -5.24 -28.51
N LEU A 58 22.99 -5.05 -29.55
CA LEU A 58 21.72 -4.32 -29.44
C LEU A 58 20.73 -5.02 -28.51
N VAL A 59 20.57 -6.34 -28.63
CA VAL A 59 19.65 -7.11 -27.76
C VAL A 59 20.11 -7.09 -26.30
N LEU A 60 21.41 -7.26 -26.03
CA LEU A 60 21.95 -7.21 -24.68
C LEU A 60 21.83 -5.80 -24.07
N GLY A 61 22.15 -4.76 -24.85
CA GLY A 61 21.97 -3.37 -24.43
C GLY A 61 20.52 -3.03 -24.12
N SER A 62 19.59 -3.52 -24.94
CA SER A 62 18.13 -3.35 -24.74
C SER A 62 17.65 -4.06 -23.46
N ALA A 63 18.12 -5.28 -23.20
CA ALA A 63 17.77 -6.05 -22.01
C ALA A 63 18.29 -5.40 -20.72
N VAL A 64 19.55 -4.91 -20.73
CA VAL A 64 20.13 -4.18 -19.60
C VAL A 64 19.40 -2.87 -19.35
N ALA A 65 19.07 -2.12 -20.41
CA ALA A 65 18.29 -0.88 -20.29
C ALA A 65 16.88 -1.15 -19.74
N ALA A 66 16.21 -2.21 -20.18
CA ALA A 66 14.89 -2.61 -19.67
C ALA A 66 14.96 -3.06 -18.20
N ALA A 67 15.99 -3.82 -17.81
CA ALA A 67 16.21 -4.23 -16.43
C ALA A 67 16.54 -3.03 -15.52
N ALA A 68 17.37 -2.09 -16.00
CA ALA A 68 17.69 -0.87 -15.28
C ALA A 68 16.46 0.05 -15.16
N ALA A 69 15.65 0.18 -16.21
CA ALA A 69 14.40 0.94 -16.18
C ALA A 69 13.36 0.28 -15.25
N GLY A 70 13.26 -1.05 -15.27
CA GLY A 70 12.41 -1.83 -14.38
C GLY A 70 12.84 -1.72 -12.91
N GLY A 71 14.14 -1.85 -12.64
CA GLY A 71 14.75 -1.67 -11.32
C GLY A 71 14.59 -0.24 -10.82
N TYR A 72 14.80 0.76 -11.67
CA TYR A 72 14.60 2.16 -11.33
C TYR A 72 13.12 2.48 -11.08
N ALA A 73 12.18 1.96 -11.87
CA ALA A 73 10.75 2.13 -11.66
C ALA A 73 10.26 1.42 -10.38
N ALA A 74 10.83 0.26 -10.05
CA ALA A 74 10.59 -0.44 -8.79
C ALA A 74 11.12 0.38 -7.61
N LEU A 75 12.37 0.83 -7.66
CA LEU A 75 12.97 1.70 -6.64
C LEU A 75 12.20 3.02 -6.47
N ARG A 76 11.67 3.59 -7.55
CA ARG A 76 10.83 4.81 -7.50
C ARG A 76 9.45 4.56 -6.88
N ARG A 77 8.90 3.35 -7.02
CA ARG A 77 7.69 2.91 -6.30
C ARG A 77 7.94 2.68 -4.82
N PHE A 78 9.13 2.17 -4.46
CA PHE A 78 9.54 1.99 -3.07
C PHE A 78 10.06 3.28 -2.40
N GLY A 79 10.31 4.36 -3.17
CA GLY A 79 11.02 5.54 -2.70
C GLY A 79 10.18 6.77 -2.34
N LYS A 80 8.85 6.74 -2.47
CA LYS A 80 8.01 7.89 -2.07
C LYS A 80 7.49 7.67 -0.65
N PHE A 81 8.22 8.19 0.33
CA PHE A 81 7.72 8.29 1.70
C PHE A 81 6.40 9.07 1.69
N ARG A 82 5.32 8.45 2.19
CA ARG A 82 3.99 9.06 2.27
C ARG A 82 4.01 10.12 3.37
N SER A 83 4.32 11.36 3.02
CA SER A 83 4.59 12.39 4.02
C SER A 83 3.35 13.16 4.46
N ARG A 84 2.39 13.37 3.54
CA ARG A 84 1.21 14.21 3.83
C ARG A 84 -0.08 13.42 3.97
N ALA A 85 -0.79 13.65 5.05
CA ALA A 85 -2.07 13.01 5.36
C ALA A 85 -3.20 14.04 5.57
N VAL A 86 -4.38 13.74 5.05
CA VAL A 86 -5.60 14.52 5.29
C VAL A 86 -6.67 13.66 5.94
N GLY A 87 -7.26 14.16 7.02
CA GLY A 87 -8.48 13.61 7.60
C GLY A 87 -9.71 14.22 6.92
N ILE A 88 -10.60 13.39 6.42
CA ILE A 88 -11.87 13.81 5.85
C ILE A 88 -12.99 13.19 6.67
N ILE A 89 -13.89 14.04 7.16
CA ILE A 89 -15.08 13.64 7.91
C ILE A 89 -16.29 13.72 6.98
N PRO A 90 -16.73 12.60 6.37
CA PRO A 90 -17.93 12.61 5.55
C PRO A 90 -19.17 12.74 6.44
N ALA A 91 -20.07 13.65 6.06
CA ALA A 91 -21.33 13.87 6.73
C ALA A 91 -22.45 13.99 5.69
N ARG A 92 -23.63 13.45 6.02
CA ARG A 92 -24.86 13.54 5.22
C ARG A 92 -26.03 13.87 6.12
N PHE A 93 -26.95 14.67 5.61
CA PHE A 93 -28.19 14.95 6.31
C PHE A 93 -29.18 13.77 6.21
N ASN A 94 -29.33 13.22 5.00
CA ASN A 94 -30.32 12.19 4.66
C ASN A 94 -29.81 10.76 4.91
N SER A 95 -29.58 10.40 6.17
CA SER A 95 -29.45 8.99 6.57
C SER A 95 -30.82 8.37 6.80
N SER A 96 -31.13 7.25 6.14
CA SER A 96 -32.40 6.53 6.28
C SER A 96 -32.66 6.00 7.68
N ARG A 97 -31.60 5.75 8.47
CA ARG A 97 -31.70 5.22 9.84
C ARG A 97 -31.73 6.30 10.91
N PHE A 98 -31.14 7.45 10.64
CA PHE A 98 -31.12 8.56 11.61
C PHE A 98 -30.86 9.89 10.90
N GLN A 99 -31.95 10.55 10.48
CA GLN A 99 -31.88 11.82 9.76
C GLN A 99 -31.30 12.92 10.65
N GLY A 100 -30.44 13.77 10.08
CA GLY A 100 -29.81 14.87 10.82
C GLY A 100 -28.79 14.44 11.87
N LYS A 101 -28.41 13.15 11.92
CA LYS A 101 -27.46 12.57 12.89
C LYS A 101 -26.23 13.45 13.18
N PRO A 102 -25.53 14.04 12.19
CA PRO A 102 -24.33 14.85 12.46
C PRO A 102 -24.60 16.09 13.33
N LEU A 103 -25.81 16.65 13.28
CA LEU A 103 -26.21 17.87 13.98
C LEU A 103 -26.79 17.62 15.37
N VAL A 104 -27.01 16.35 15.74
CA VAL A 104 -27.60 15.98 17.03
C VAL A 104 -26.68 16.45 18.15
N PRO A 105 -27.21 17.20 19.14
CA PRO A 105 -26.40 17.69 20.24
C PRO A 105 -26.05 16.54 21.19
N ILE A 106 -24.76 16.42 21.50
CA ILE A 106 -24.21 15.58 22.56
C ILE A 106 -23.62 16.55 23.57
N LEU A 107 -24.19 16.62 24.78
CA LEU A 107 -23.76 17.53 25.84
C LEU A 107 -23.50 18.97 25.32
N GLY A 108 -24.47 19.53 24.61
CA GLY A 108 -24.44 20.92 24.11
C GLY A 108 -23.63 21.19 22.83
N LYS A 109 -22.94 20.19 22.25
CA LYS A 109 -22.23 20.32 20.96
C LYS A 109 -22.77 19.35 19.93
N PRO A 110 -22.92 19.74 18.64
CA PRO A 110 -23.22 18.81 17.56
C PRO A 110 -22.26 17.61 17.54
N MET A 111 -22.76 16.42 17.24
CA MET A 111 -21.96 15.19 17.13
C MET A 111 -20.75 15.37 16.23
N ILE A 112 -20.94 15.99 15.05
CA ILE A 112 -19.86 16.24 14.10
C ILE A 112 -18.77 17.18 14.63
N GLN A 113 -19.14 18.16 15.47
CA GLN A 113 -18.19 19.05 16.10
C GLN A 113 -17.25 18.26 17.01
N ARG A 114 -17.78 17.31 17.79
CA ARG A 114 -16.97 16.46 18.67
C ARG A 114 -15.99 15.60 17.88
N THR A 115 -16.47 14.96 16.81
CA THR A 115 -15.61 14.17 15.91
C THR A 115 -14.49 15.04 15.32
N TRP A 116 -14.81 16.25 14.85
CA TRP A 116 -13.81 17.18 14.29
C TRP A 116 -12.80 17.66 15.34
N GLU A 117 -13.26 18.03 16.54
CA GLU A 117 -12.38 18.44 17.64
C GLU A 117 -11.40 17.32 18.01
N ARG A 118 -11.87 16.06 18.07
CA ARG A 118 -11.01 14.90 18.32
C ARG A 118 -10.04 14.65 17.17
N ALA A 119 -10.50 14.68 15.93
CA ALA A 119 -9.65 14.47 14.75
C ALA A 119 -8.53 15.51 14.65
N LYS A 120 -8.80 16.77 15.03
CA LYS A 120 -7.77 17.84 15.04
C LYS A 120 -6.66 17.65 16.07
N LEU A 121 -6.85 16.79 17.07
CA LEU A 121 -5.80 16.48 18.04
C LEU A 121 -4.82 15.42 17.53
N ALA A 122 -5.11 14.76 16.39
CA ALA A 122 -4.21 13.80 15.78
C ALA A 122 -2.95 14.51 15.25
N SER A 123 -1.78 13.99 15.61
CA SER A 123 -0.49 14.62 15.29
C SER A 123 0.00 14.36 13.86
N THR A 124 -0.54 13.32 13.21
CA THR A 124 -0.13 12.87 11.87
C THR A 124 -0.92 13.51 10.74
N LEU A 125 -2.00 14.23 11.03
CA LEU A 125 -2.83 14.88 10.01
C LEU A 125 -2.37 16.31 9.76
N ASP A 126 -2.02 16.62 8.51
CA ASP A 126 -1.70 17.99 8.10
C ASP A 126 -2.96 18.88 8.00
N HIS A 127 -4.11 18.24 7.80
CA HIS A 127 -5.37 18.94 7.55
C HIS A 127 -6.56 18.05 7.91
N VAL A 128 -7.62 18.65 8.48
CA VAL A 128 -8.88 17.99 8.78
C VAL A 128 -10.01 18.79 8.15
N VAL A 129 -10.83 18.15 7.32
CA VAL A 129 -11.95 18.79 6.64
C VAL A 129 -13.24 18.00 6.81
N VAL A 130 -14.37 18.70 6.80
CA VAL A 130 -15.70 18.10 6.72
C VAL A 130 -16.14 18.07 5.26
N ALA A 131 -16.60 16.91 4.78
CA ALA A 131 -17.17 16.76 3.45
C ALA A 131 -18.68 16.50 3.56
N THR A 132 -19.50 17.42 3.06
CA THR A 132 -20.96 17.35 3.16
C THR A 132 -21.64 17.76 1.87
N ASP A 133 -22.87 17.34 1.67
CA ASP A 133 -23.77 17.76 0.58
C ASP A 133 -24.81 18.77 1.06
N ASP A 134 -24.98 18.89 2.38
CA ASP A 134 -26.01 19.72 3.01
C ASP A 134 -25.43 21.02 3.57
N GLU A 135 -26.08 22.14 3.25
CA GLU A 135 -25.64 23.48 3.63
C GLU A 135 -25.83 23.76 5.13
N LYS A 136 -26.82 23.14 5.80
CA LYS A 136 -27.02 23.31 7.25
C LYS A 136 -25.87 22.67 8.03
N ILE A 137 -25.42 21.49 7.58
CA ILE A 137 -24.20 20.86 8.12
C ILE A 137 -22.99 21.75 7.85
N ALA A 138 -22.88 22.29 6.63
CA ALA A 138 -21.77 23.14 6.27
C ALA A 138 -21.69 24.42 7.12
N GLU A 139 -22.79 25.13 7.27
CA GLU A 139 -22.90 26.33 8.10
C GLU A 139 -22.57 26.04 9.57
N CYS A 140 -23.15 24.96 10.13
CA CYS A 140 -22.82 24.52 11.48
C CYS A 140 -21.32 24.25 11.64
N CYS A 141 -20.69 23.58 10.67
CA CYS A 141 -19.27 23.25 10.70
C CYS A 141 -18.36 24.48 10.61
N ARG A 142 -18.68 25.40 9.70
CA ARG A 142 -17.98 26.68 9.60
C ARG A 142 -18.11 27.50 10.88
N GLY A 143 -19.26 27.43 11.56
CA GLY A 143 -19.50 28.12 12.83
C GLY A 143 -18.53 27.76 13.96
N PHE A 144 -17.99 26.53 13.99
CA PHE A 144 -16.94 26.14 14.94
C PHE A 144 -15.53 26.11 14.34
N GLY A 145 -15.34 26.67 13.13
CA GLY A 145 -14.04 26.84 12.49
C GLY A 145 -13.53 25.62 11.72
N ALA A 146 -14.41 24.68 11.36
CA ALA A 146 -14.03 23.60 10.46
C ALA A 146 -13.98 24.06 9.00
N ASP A 147 -12.97 23.59 8.28
CA ASP A 147 -12.92 23.67 6.84
C ASP A 147 -13.94 22.70 6.24
N VAL A 148 -14.80 23.21 5.36
CA VAL A 148 -15.89 22.43 4.75
C VAL A 148 -15.73 22.37 3.25
N ILE A 149 -15.84 21.18 2.70
CA ILE A 149 -15.90 20.93 1.26
C ILE A 149 -17.30 20.43 0.91
N MET A 150 -18.01 21.22 0.10
CA MET A 150 -19.28 20.78 -0.48
C MET A 150 -19.02 19.67 -1.49
N THR A 151 -19.80 18.60 -1.40
CA THR A 151 -19.73 17.38 -2.21
C THR A 151 -21.10 17.05 -2.79
N SER A 152 -21.15 16.19 -3.79
CA SER A 152 -22.39 15.80 -4.44
C SER A 152 -23.25 14.88 -3.57
N GLU A 153 -24.55 15.08 -3.64
CA GLU A 153 -25.57 14.15 -3.11
C GLU A 153 -25.49 12.78 -3.77
N SER A 154 -24.95 12.70 -5.00
CA SER A 154 -24.82 11.45 -5.76
C SER A 154 -23.76 10.48 -5.22
N CYS A 155 -22.90 10.91 -4.28
CA CYS A 155 -21.99 9.99 -3.60
C CYS A 155 -22.82 8.88 -2.93
N GLN A 156 -22.47 7.60 -3.10
CA GLN A 156 -23.22 6.50 -2.50
C GLN A 156 -22.76 6.17 -1.07
N ASN A 157 -21.49 6.40 -0.77
CA ASN A 157 -20.90 6.10 0.53
C ASN A 157 -19.88 7.18 0.98
N GLY A 158 -19.36 7.03 2.21
CA GLY A 158 -18.36 7.95 2.78
C GLY A 158 -17.04 7.99 1.99
N THR A 159 -16.62 6.86 1.41
CA THR A 159 -15.37 6.75 0.64
C THR A 159 -15.43 7.55 -0.67
N GLU A 160 -16.54 7.47 -1.41
CA GLU A 160 -16.76 8.29 -2.61
C GLU A 160 -16.80 9.78 -2.29
N ARG A 161 -17.41 10.14 -1.15
CA ARG A 161 -17.44 11.52 -0.66
C ARG A 161 -16.06 12.04 -0.31
N CYS A 162 -15.24 11.23 0.37
CA CYS A 162 -13.85 11.57 0.66
C CYS A 162 -13.06 11.80 -0.63
N TYR A 163 -13.27 10.95 -1.64
CA TYR A 163 -12.62 11.11 -2.93
C TYR A 163 -13.03 12.41 -3.63
N GLU A 164 -14.32 12.74 -3.67
CA GLU A 164 -14.78 13.99 -4.28
C GLU A 164 -14.22 15.22 -3.55
N ALA A 165 -14.25 15.22 -2.21
CA ALA A 165 -13.70 16.29 -1.40
C ALA A 165 -12.20 16.49 -1.67
N LEU A 166 -11.46 15.39 -1.79
CA LEU A 166 -10.04 15.40 -2.12
C LEU A 166 -9.74 16.01 -3.50
N GLN A 167 -10.58 15.76 -4.51
CA GLN A 167 -10.44 16.43 -5.82
C GLN A 167 -10.61 17.95 -5.72
N LYS A 168 -11.50 18.39 -4.82
CA LYS A 168 -11.80 19.82 -4.60
C LYS A 168 -10.76 20.54 -3.73
N LEU A 169 -10.03 19.83 -2.87
CA LEU A 169 -9.02 20.42 -1.98
C LEU A 169 -7.80 21.02 -2.69
N LYS A 170 -7.58 20.74 -3.99
CA LYS A 170 -6.47 21.26 -4.83
C LYS A 170 -5.09 21.19 -4.15
N ARG A 171 -4.90 20.23 -3.24
CA ARG A 171 -3.68 20.00 -2.45
C ARG A 171 -3.23 18.55 -2.62
N ASN A 172 -1.92 18.31 -2.64
CA ASN A 172 -1.33 16.99 -2.89
C ASN A 172 -1.17 16.17 -1.60
N TYR A 173 -2.16 15.35 -1.23
CA TYR A 173 -2.00 14.41 -0.10
C TYR A 173 -1.58 13.04 -0.61
N ASP A 174 -0.74 12.34 0.15
CA ASP A 174 -0.37 10.95 -0.14
C ASP A 174 -1.31 9.98 0.57
N ILE A 175 -1.80 10.36 1.76
CA ILE A 175 -2.68 9.55 2.61
C ILE A 175 -4.00 10.30 2.84
N VAL A 176 -5.10 9.55 2.77
CA VAL A 176 -6.44 10.03 3.11
C VAL A 176 -7.00 9.16 4.23
N VAL A 177 -7.46 9.78 5.31
CA VAL A 177 -8.16 9.12 6.41
C VAL A 177 -9.64 9.46 6.33
N ASN A 178 -10.48 8.45 6.16
CA ASN A 178 -11.92 8.56 6.26
C ASN A 178 -12.33 8.38 7.74
N ILE A 179 -12.64 9.49 8.39
CA ILE A 179 -13.00 9.57 9.81
C ILE A 179 -14.52 9.69 9.90
N GLN A 180 -15.20 8.64 10.35
CA GLN A 180 -16.67 8.65 10.36
C GLN A 180 -17.22 9.77 11.23
N GLY A 181 -18.14 10.58 10.69
CA GLY A 181 -18.73 11.73 11.38
C GLY A 181 -19.53 11.37 12.64
N ASP A 182 -19.87 10.10 12.80
CA ASP A 182 -20.65 9.56 13.92
C ASP A 182 -19.82 8.85 15.00
N GLU A 183 -18.50 9.05 15.00
CA GLU A 183 -17.58 8.57 16.04
C GLU A 183 -17.08 9.74 16.92
N PRO A 184 -17.95 10.38 17.74
CA PRO A 184 -17.61 11.57 18.51
C PRO A 184 -16.56 11.33 19.60
N LEU A 185 -16.24 10.07 19.89
CA LEU A 185 -15.27 9.63 20.90
C LEU A 185 -14.01 9.03 20.27
N ILE A 186 -13.80 9.18 18.95
CA ILE A 186 -12.60 8.67 18.30
C ILE A 186 -11.34 9.17 19.02
N GLU A 187 -10.41 8.24 19.27
CA GLU A 187 -9.13 8.53 19.89
C GLU A 187 -8.13 9.02 18.83
N PRO A 188 -7.50 10.20 19.00
CA PRO A 188 -6.47 10.71 18.10
C PRO A 188 -5.37 9.70 17.80
N GLU A 189 -5.03 8.88 18.79
CA GLU A 189 -4.02 7.83 18.70
C GLU A 189 -4.39 6.75 17.70
N ILE A 190 -5.68 6.48 17.50
CA ILE A 190 -6.17 5.54 16.47
C ILE A 190 -5.94 6.13 15.08
N ILE A 191 -6.25 7.41 14.89
CA ILE A 191 -6.00 8.14 13.65
C ILE A 191 -4.50 8.14 13.34
N ASP A 192 -3.67 8.48 14.33
CA ASP A 192 -2.23 8.48 14.18
C ASP A 192 -1.68 7.09 13.87
N GLY A 193 -2.20 6.06 14.53
CA GLY A 193 -1.83 4.66 14.28
C GLY A 193 -2.10 4.25 12.83
N VAL A 194 -3.30 4.49 12.30
CA VAL A 194 -3.63 4.06 10.93
C VAL A 194 -2.80 4.81 9.88
N VAL A 195 -2.53 6.11 10.07
CA VAL A 195 -1.64 6.86 9.17
C VAL A 195 -0.23 6.26 9.21
N GLN A 196 0.32 6.03 10.39
CA GLN A 196 1.67 5.47 10.55
C GLN A 196 1.81 4.07 9.96
N VAL A 197 0.79 3.20 10.07
CA VAL A 197 0.79 1.89 9.41
C VAL A 197 0.99 2.05 7.90
N LEU A 198 0.21 2.93 7.27
CA LEU A 198 0.34 3.13 5.83
C LEU A 198 1.67 3.81 5.45
N GLN A 199 2.23 4.67 6.30
CA GLN A 199 3.57 5.24 6.08
C GLN A 199 4.68 4.19 6.13
N ARG A 200 4.55 3.19 7.01
CA ARG A 200 5.57 2.15 7.25
C ARG A 200 5.41 0.90 6.37
N THR A 201 4.30 0.76 5.66
CA THR A 201 3.98 -0.41 4.83
C THR A 201 3.77 0.01 3.37
N PRO A 202 4.84 0.14 2.55
CA PRO A 202 4.77 0.67 1.19
C PRO A 202 3.94 -0.18 0.22
N ASP A 203 3.84 -1.47 0.46
CA ASP A 203 3.07 -2.44 -0.32
C ASP A 203 1.56 -2.41 0.00
N ALA A 204 1.18 -1.89 1.18
CA ALA A 204 -0.21 -1.64 1.52
C ALA A 204 -0.69 -0.34 0.87
N VAL A 205 -1.94 -0.34 0.38
CA VAL A 205 -2.61 0.82 -0.22
C VAL A 205 -3.89 1.22 0.52
N PHE A 206 -4.29 0.40 1.48
CA PHE A 206 -5.46 0.58 2.32
C PHE A 206 -5.18 -0.03 3.69
N GLY A 207 -5.70 0.58 4.73
CA GLY A 207 -5.60 0.11 6.11
C GLY A 207 -6.83 0.48 6.92
N THR A 208 -6.95 -0.15 8.08
CA THR A 208 -8.00 0.13 9.08
C THR A 208 -7.48 -0.26 10.46
N ALA A 209 -8.24 0.07 11.50
CA ALA A 209 -7.94 -0.30 12.87
C ALA A 209 -8.84 -1.45 13.34
N VAL A 210 -8.29 -2.25 14.25
CA VAL A 210 -8.98 -3.28 14.99
C VAL A 210 -8.65 -3.15 16.48
N THR A 211 -9.55 -3.58 17.33
CA THR A 211 -9.34 -3.66 18.78
C THR A 211 -9.76 -5.04 19.30
N SER A 212 -9.44 -5.35 20.55
CA SER A 212 -9.94 -6.58 21.18
C SER A 212 -11.46 -6.55 21.29
N LEU A 213 -12.11 -7.61 20.82
CA LEU A 213 -13.55 -7.80 20.95
C LEU A 213 -13.88 -8.18 22.39
N LYS A 214 -14.80 -7.42 23.02
CA LYS A 214 -15.31 -7.79 24.34
C LYS A 214 -16.24 -9.01 24.21
N PRO A 215 -16.23 -9.95 25.16
CA PRO A 215 -17.06 -11.15 25.09
C PRO A 215 -18.56 -10.88 24.85
N GLU A 216 -19.09 -9.83 25.47
CA GLU A 216 -20.47 -9.38 25.34
C GLU A 216 -20.83 -8.84 23.95
N ASP A 217 -19.85 -8.31 23.20
CA ASP A 217 -20.04 -7.79 21.84
C ASP A 217 -19.99 -8.92 20.79
N GLY A 218 -19.53 -10.12 21.16
CA GLY A 218 -19.40 -11.30 20.30
C GLY A 218 -20.61 -11.58 19.39
N PRO A 219 -21.81 -11.75 19.95
CA PRO A 219 -23.00 -12.11 19.20
C PRO A 219 -23.61 -10.95 18.40
N ASP A 220 -23.20 -9.69 18.62
CA ASP A 220 -23.80 -8.54 17.95
C ASP A 220 -23.37 -8.47 16.45
N PRO A 221 -24.31 -8.58 15.49
CA PRO A 221 -23.99 -8.48 14.07
C PRO A 221 -23.66 -7.04 13.61
N ASN A 222 -23.87 -6.03 14.44
CA ASN A 222 -23.43 -4.65 14.19
C ASN A 222 -21.96 -4.44 14.55
N ARG A 223 -21.40 -5.32 15.38
CA ARG A 223 -19.96 -5.38 15.71
C ARG A 223 -19.26 -6.27 14.68
N VAL A 224 -18.61 -5.67 13.69
CA VAL A 224 -17.91 -6.43 12.64
C VAL A 224 -16.60 -7.00 13.19
N LYS A 225 -16.40 -8.30 13.07
CA LYS A 225 -15.17 -8.98 13.47
C LYS A 225 -14.18 -9.03 12.32
N CYS A 226 -12.89 -9.09 12.62
CA CYS A 226 -11.80 -9.19 11.65
C CYS A 226 -10.85 -10.34 11.99
N ILE A 227 -10.36 -11.05 10.97
CA ILE A 227 -9.21 -11.94 11.08
C ILE A 227 -8.04 -11.27 10.37
N VAL A 228 -6.88 -11.28 11.01
CA VAL A 228 -5.61 -10.80 10.45
C VAL A 228 -4.58 -11.93 10.35
N ASP A 229 -3.63 -11.80 9.44
CA ASP A 229 -2.46 -12.69 9.38
C ASP A 229 -1.39 -12.28 10.41
N LYS A 230 -0.26 -13.02 10.42
CA LYS A 230 0.87 -12.76 11.33
C LYS A 230 1.59 -11.43 11.09
N PHE A 231 1.33 -10.78 9.95
CA PHE A 231 1.91 -9.49 9.57
C PHE A 231 0.90 -8.34 9.74
N GLY A 232 -0.32 -8.64 10.20
CA GLY A 232 -1.37 -7.65 10.44
C GLY A 232 -2.24 -7.33 9.22
N TYR A 233 -2.10 -8.04 8.09
CA TYR A 233 -3.00 -7.86 6.96
C TYR A 233 -4.35 -8.51 7.25
N ALA A 234 -5.43 -7.79 6.97
CA ALA A 234 -6.77 -8.33 7.10
C ALA A 234 -7.00 -9.46 6.09
N ILE A 235 -7.37 -10.63 6.59
CA ILE A 235 -7.76 -11.81 5.81
C ILE A 235 -9.25 -11.74 5.50
N TYR A 236 -10.08 -11.45 6.50
CA TYR A 236 -11.54 -11.50 6.36
C TYR A 236 -12.27 -10.66 7.41
N PHE A 237 -13.42 -10.10 7.02
CA PHE A 237 -14.33 -9.40 7.91
C PHE A 237 -15.69 -10.11 7.91
N SER A 238 -16.32 -10.23 9.08
CA SER A 238 -17.63 -10.89 9.20
C SER A 238 -18.49 -10.26 10.30
N ARG A 239 -19.81 -10.33 10.10
CA ARG A 239 -20.78 -10.05 11.17
C ARG A 239 -20.97 -11.25 12.10
N GLY A 240 -20.65 -12.46 11.64
CA GLY A 240 -20.61 -13.66 12.47
C GLY A 240 -19.39 -13.68 13.38
N LEU A 241 -19.46 -14.44 14.48
CA LEU A 241 -18.34 -14.63 15.39
C LEU A 241 -17.21 -15.39 14.68
N ILE A 242 -16.08 -14.71 14.45
CA ILE A 242 -14.88 -15.28 13.84
C ILE A 242 -13.64 -14.98 14.68
N PRO A 243 -12.68 -15.92 14.79
CA PRO A 243 -12.73 -17.29 14.28
C PRO A 243 -13.80 -18.15 14.95
N TYR A 244 -14.46 -19.00 14.18
CA TYR A 244 -15.48 -19.90 14.71
C TYR A 244 -14.87 -20.85 15.74
N ASN A 245 -15.60 -21.11 16.82
CA ASN A 245 -15.28 -22.14 17.81
C ASN A 245 -16.55 -22.92 18.16
N LYS A 246 -16.38 -24.13 18.73
CA LYS A 246 -17.50 -25.03 19.04
C LYS A 246 -18.46 -24.47 20.09
N SER A 247 -18.01 -23.59 20.99
CA SER A 247 -18.87 -23.02 22.02
C SER A 247 -19.77 -21.90 21.50
N GLY A 248 -19.49 -21.34 20.32
CA GLY A 248 -20.21 -20.20 19.76
C GLY A 248 -20.06 -18.91 20.58
N LYS A 249 -19.11 -18.88 21.52
CA LYS A 249 -18.86 -17.74 22.43
C LYS A 249 -17.43 -17.25 22.27
N VAL A 250 -17.19 -15.97 22.56
CA VAL A 250 -15.82 -15.43 22.58
C VAL A 250 -14.97 -16.23 23.57
N ASN A 251 -13.84 -16.76 23.11
CA ASN A 251 -12.87 -17.42 23.95
C ASN A 251 -11.87 -16.35 24.47
N PRO A 252 -11.83 -16.04 25.78
CA PRO A 252 -10.93 -15.02 26.33
C PRO A 252 -9.44 -15.34 26.18
N GLN A 253 -9.09 -16.62 25.98
CA GLN A 253 -7.72 -17.06 25.74
C GLN A 253 -7.28 -16.89 24.27
N PHE A 254 -8.18 -16.43 23.39
CA PHE A 254 -7.88 -16.22 21.97
C PHE A 254 -8.19 -14.75 21.57
N PRO A 255 -7.35 -14.10 20.75
CA PRO A 255 -7.57 -12.73 20.34
C PRO A 255 -8.68 -12.62 19.28
N TYR A 256 -9.91 -12.37 19.71
CA TYR A 256 -10.99 -11.94 18.84
C TYR A 256 -10.85 -10.44 18.55
N LEU A 257 -10.95 -10.04 17.29
CA LEU A 257 -10.75 -8.65 16.87
C LEU A 257 -12.05 -8.02 16.39
N LEU A 258 -12.34 -6.84 16.90
CA LEU A 258 -13.41 -5.94 16.48
C LEU A 258 -12.84 -4.92 15.49
N HIS A 259 -13.44 -4.80 14.32
CA HIS A 259 -13.11 -3.77 13.33
C HIS A 259 -13.67 -2.40 13.76
N LEU A 260 -12.82 -1.39 13.68
CA LEU A 260 -13.19 0.01 13.88
C LEU A 260 -13.43 0.67 12.52
N GLY A 261 -14.54 1.37 12.34
CA GLY A 261 -14.99 1.94 11.05
C GLY A 261 -14.13 3.04 10.43
N ILE A 262 -12.91 3.26 10.95
CA ILE A 262 -11.91 4.18 10.40
C ILE A 262 -11.16 3.52 9.25
N GLN A 263 -10.92 4.28 8.18
CA GLN A 263 -10.21 3.78 7.01
C GLN A 263 -9.09 4.73 6.63
N VAL A 264 -7.95 4.19 6.22
CA VAL A 264 -6.83 4.95 5.67
C VAL A 264 -6.51 4.41 4.29
N CYS A 265 -6.24 5.28 3.32
CA CYS A 265 -5.91 4.86 1.97
C CYS A 265 -4.86 5.73 1.31
N ASP A 266 -4.13 5.12 0.38
CA ASP A 266 -3.22 5.81 -0.50
C ASP A 266 -4.02 6.61 -1.53
N PHE A 267 -3.62 7.87 -1.75
CA PHE A 267 -4.27 8.78 -2.69
C PHE A 267 -4.41 8.17 -4.09
N ILE A 268 -3.35 7.52 -4.59
CA ILE A 268 -3.32 6.95 -5.94
C ILE A 268 -4.32 5.80 -6.03
N PHE A 269 -4.41 5.00 -4.96
CA PHE A 269 -5.39 3.93 -4.86
C PHE A 269 -6.82 4.46 -4.87
N LEU A 270 -7.11 5.48 -4.07
CA LEU A 270 -8.44 6.10 -4.01
C LEU A 270 -8.85 6.68 -5.38
N LYS A 271 -7.90 7.31 -6.10
CA LYS A 271 -8.12 7.83 -7.46
C LYS A 271 -8.45 6.74 -8.49
N LYS A 272 -7.79 5.59 -8.42
CA LYS A 272 -8.02 4.46 -9.36
C LYS A 272 -9.37 3.76 -9.15
N LYS A 273 -10.00 3.93 -7.99
CA LYS A 273 -11.17 3.15 -7.57
C LYS A 273 -12.52 3.74 -7.95
N LYS A 274 -12.58 4.90 -8.60
CA LYS A 274 -13.84 5.47 -9.13
C LYS A 274 -14.40 4.52 -10.20
N GLY A 275 -15.32 3.65 -9.79
CA GLY A 275 -16.02 2.70 -10.67
C GLY A 275 -16.50 1.40 -10.02
N LYS A 276 -15.90 0.93 -8.91
CA LYS A 276 -16.28 -0.33 -8.22
C LYS A 276 -15.85 -0.34 -6.75
N VAL A 277 -16.44 0.51 -5.92
CA VAL A 277 -16.14 0.53 -4.47
C VAL A 277 -16.95 -0.51 -3.68
N CYS A 278 -17.87 -1.24 -4.31
CA CYS A 278 -18.67 -2.26 -3.61
C CYS A 278 -18.06 -3.68 -3.55
N ASP A 279 -17.05 -4.04 -4.36
CA ASP A 279 -16.70 -5.48 -4.53
C ASP A 279 -15.26 -5.89 -4.16
N LEU A 280 -14.43 -5.04 -3.54
CA LEU A 280 -13.02 -5.38 -3.36
C LEU A 280 -12.50 -5.23 -1.93
N LEU A 281 -13.05 -6.09 -1.08
CA LEU A 281 -12.31 -6.66 0.04
C LEU A 281 -11.57 -7.95 -0.41
N VAL A 282 -11.09 -8.00 -1.65
CA VAL A 282 -10.33 -9.14 -2.19
C VAL A 282 -9.43 -8.61 -3.29
N PHE A 283 -8.27 -8.03 -2.99
CA PHE A 283 -7.18 -7.95 -3.97
C PHE A 283 -5.84 -7.93 -3.24
N PHE A 284 -5.55 -9.05 -2.56
CA PHE A 284 -4.27 -9.78 -2.66
C PHE A 284 -4.42 -11.19 -2.07
N VAL A 285 -5.48 -11.91 -2.48
CA VAL A 285 -5.63 -13.35 -2.24
C VAL A 285 -5.72 -14.03 -3.60
N LEU A 286 -4.59 -14.08 -4.32
CA LEU A 286 -4.29 -15.14 -5.30
C LEU A 286 -2.83 -15.05 -5.75
N SER A 287 -1.89 -15.46 -4.90
CA SER A 287 -0.59 -15.99 -5.37
C SER A 287 0.06 -17.00 -4.42
N CYS A 288 -0.68 -17.56 -3.46
CA CYS A 288 -0.16 -18.58 -2.53
C CYS A 288 -0.99 -19.88 -2.49
N ILE A 289 -1.80 -20.15 -3.51
CA ILE A 289 -2.36 -21.49 -3.73
C ILE A 289 -1.56 -22.14 -4.85
N LEU A 290 -0.33 -22.56 -4.53
CA LEU A 290 0.47 -23.62 -5.14
C LEU A 290 1.82 -23.68 -4.41
N SER A 291 1.78 -23.90 -3.11
CA SER A 291 2.93 -24.45 -2.38
C SER A 291 2.44 -25.17 -1.14
N LYS A 292 1.84 -26.33 -1.37
CA LYS A 292 1.73 -27.37 -0.34
C LYS A 292 2.42 -28.60 -0.89
N ASN A 293 3.70 -28.72 -0.57
CA ASN A 293 4.29 -29.94 -0.04
C ASN A 293 5.34 -29.47 0.97
N GLY A 294 4.99 -29.61 2.25
CA GLY A 294 5.59 -28.86 3.33
C GLY A 294 7.08 -29.11 3.53
N LEU A 295 7.76 -28.08 4.01
CA LEU A 295 9.00 -28.17 4.75
C LEU A 295 9.02 -27.02 5.78
N SER A 296 9.53 -27.36 6.96
CA SER A 296 9.62 -26.55 8.16
C SER A 296 10.67 -25.45 8.08
N GLY A 297 10.46 -24.38 8.87
CA GLY A 297 11.50 -23.67 9.63
C GLY A 297 12.69 -23.08 8.86
N CYS A 298 12.75 -21.75 8.82
CA CYS A 298 13.91 -20.93 8.40
C CYS A 298 14.21 -20.82 6.90
N ASP A 299 13.25 -20.49 6.02
CA ASP A 299 13.56 -20.29 4.58
C ASP A 299 12.67 -19.28 3.81
N ALA A 300 12.09 -18.28 4.48
CA ALA A 300 11.30 -17.25 3.77
C ALA A 300 12.17 -16.13 3.14
N PHE A 301 13.37 -15.89 3.68
CA PHE A 301 14.27 -14.85 3.18
C PHE A 301 15.19 -15.36 2.05
N LEU A 302 15.56 -16.64 2.08
CA LEU A 302 16.31 -17.29 0.99
C LEU A 302 15.43 -17.55 -0.23
N MET A 303 14.14 -17.90 -0.06
CA MET A 303 13.23 -18.18 -1.18
C MET A 303 12.90 -16.95 -2.04
N HIS A 304 12.89 -15.73 -1.49
CA HIS A 304 12.64 -14.52 -2.29
C HIS A 304 13.87 -14.12 -3.13
N TYR A 305 15.08 -14.41 -2.63
CA TYR A 305 16.32 -14.32 -3.39
C TYR A 305 16.44 -15.45 -4.42
N PHE A 306 16.07 -16.68 -4.05
CA PHE A 306 16.08 -17.84 -4.95
C PHE A 306 15.03 -17.72 -6.05
N CYS A 307 13.85 -17.13 -5.81
CA CYS A 307 12.83 -16.97 -6.85
C CYS A 307 13.27 -15.94 -7.90
N ASN A 308 13.93 -14.86 -7.49
CA ASN A 308 14.55 -13.91 -8.42
C ASN A 308 15.77 -14.52 -9.14
N TYR A 309 16.60 -15.31 -8.45
CA TYR A 309 17.71 -16.04 -9.09
C TYR A 309 17.23 -17.16 -10.01
N LEU A 310 16.12 -17.83 -9.70
CA LEU A 310 15.52 -18.90 -10.49
C LEU A 310 14.82 -18.32 -11.72
N LEU A 311 14.17 -17.15 -11.61
CA LEU A 311 13.67 -16.41 -12.78
C LEU A 311 14.82 -15.95 -13.68
N VAL A 312 15.92 -15.46 -13.10
CA VAL A 312 17.13 -15.11 -13.84
C VAL A 312 17.79 -16.37 -14.44
N LEU A 313 17.82 -17.51 -13.74
CA LEU A 313 18.36 -18.76 -14.25
C LEU A 313 17.46 -19.38 -15.33
N ILE A 314 16.14 -19.33 -15.19
CA ILE A 314 15.18 -19.78 -16.21
C ILE A 314 15.32 -18.90 -17.45
N PHE A 315 15.50 -17.58 -17.27
CA PHE A 315 15.77 -16.65 -18.36
C PHE A 315 17.12 -16.91 -19.03
N LEU A 316 18.16 -17.22 -18.24
CA LEU A 316 19.49 -17.61 -18.75
C LEU A 316 19.46 -18.99 -19.43
N PHE A 317 18.69 -19.95 -18.94
CA PHE A 317 18.47 -21.25 -19.59
C PHE A 317 17.65 -21.12 -20.87
N PHE A 318 16.67 -20.22 -20.89
CA PHE A 318 15.93 -19.90 -22.10
C PHE A 318 16.84 -19.23 -23.14
N LEU A 319 17.67 -18.26 -22.72
CA LEU A 319 18.71 -17.66 -23.56
C LEU A 319 19.74 -18.68 -24.05
N ALA A 320 20.21 -19.58 -23.17
CA ALA A 320 21.14 -20.65 -23.54
C ALA A 320 20.50 -21.62 -24.53
N ARG A 321 19.22 -21.97 -24.36
CA ARG A 321 18.48 -22.85 -25.27
C ARG A 321 18.25 -22.18 -26.63
N VAL A 322 17.96 -20.89 -26.65
CA VAL A 322 17.86 -20.09 -27.88
C VAL A 322 19.23 -20.01 -28.58
N MET A 323 20.32 -19.76 -27.84
CA MET A 323 21.67 -19.75 -28.41
C MET A 323 22.11 -21.12 -28.93
N ILE A 324 21.80 -22.21 -28.23
CA ILE A 324 22.10 -23.57 -28.67
C ILE A 324 21.27 -23.92 -29.92
N GLN A 325 19.99 -23.52 -29.99
CA GLN A 325 19.18 -23.73 -31.20
C GLN A 325 19.68 -22.90 -32.38
N SER A 326 20.12 -21.65 -32.17
CA SER A 326 20.77 -20.85 -33.20
C SER A 326 22.12 -21.43 -33.64
N PHE A 327 22.90 -22.00 -32.71
CA PHE A 327 24.19 -22.64 -33.00
C PHE A 327 24.03 -23.98 -33.73
N LEU A 328 23.06 -24.82 -33.33
CA LEU A 328 22.72 -26.05 -34.04
C LEU A 328 22.11 -25.79 -35.42
N GLY A 329 21.34 -24.70 -35.57
CA GLY A 329 20.86 -24.22 -36.87
C GLY A 329 21.99 -23.73 -37.78
N TYR A 330 23.03 -23.12 -37.20
CA TYR A 330 24.23 -22.71 -37.92
C TYR A 330 25.07 -23.92 -38.40
N ILE A 331 25.21 -24.96 -37.56
CA ILE A 331 25.91 -26.21 -37.92
C ILE A 331 25.16 -27.01 -38.99
N ARG A 332 23.81 -27.02 -38.98
CA ARG A 332 23.01 -27.71 -40.01
C ARG A 332 23.10 -27.09 -41.41
N ASN A 333 23.56 -25.84 -41.54
CA ASN A 333 23.77 -25.18 -42.83
C ASN A 333 25.19 -25.34 -43.39
N PHE A 334 26.07 -26.10 -42.71
CA PHE A 334 27.35 -26.52 -43.27
C PHE A 334 27.18 -27.81 -44.08
N HIS A 335 26.98 -27.69 -45.39
CA HIS A 335 27.19 -28.79 -46.33
C HIS A 335 28.71 -29.05 -46.48
N PRO A 336 29.18 -30.30 -46.53
CA PRO A 336 30.59 -30.57 -46.77
C PRO A 336 30.93 -30.22 -48.23
N LEU A 337 31.92 -29.34 -48.40
CA LEU A 337 32.56 -29.08 -49.70
C LEU A 337 33.19 -30.39 -50.19
N HIS A 338 32.70 -30.89 -51.33
CA HIS A 338 33.36 -31.92 -52.11
C HIS A 338 34.78 -31.43 -52.49
N CYS A 339 35.79 -32.17 -52.07
CA CYS A 339 37.09 -32.18 -52.75
C CYS A 339 36.94 -33.01 -54.04
N ASN A 340 37.46 -32.47 -55.14
CA ASN A 340 37.74 -33.20 -56.39
C ASN A 340 38.71 -34.35 -56.16
#